data_AF-A0A6P0NBY2-F1
#
_entry.id   AF-A0A6P0NBY2-F1
#
_cell.length_a   1.000
_cell.length_b   1.000
_cell.length_c   1.000
_cell.angle_alpha   90.00
_cell.angle_beta   90.00
_cell.angle_gamma   90.00
#
_symmetry.space_group_name_H-M   'P 1'
#
loop_
_entity.id
_entity.type
_entity.pdbx_description
1 polymer ?
#
loop_
_entity_poly.entity_id
_entity_poly.type
_entity_poly.pdbx_seq_one_letter_code
_entity_poly.pdbx_strand_id
1 'polypeptide(L)'
;GTDHWVINSNNTRDEAATKLNSQKWERTNLIKGIVENLLEVVFIQQSFQIGATLFRMQALKDVEFMRPNIQNCEDNDLFVRLAIAGKKAYYLPELLMEYRFHAQQQGISRAIPYLKDKLHYLESYTFDSDMLETVRRSRLTETKLLLGLRLIEIGQTSTGRELVWSGKACSPSKAWVALVLSLLPEGWRSQAFSLLRQLKE
;
A
#
# COMPACT_ATOMS: atom_id res chain seq x y z
N GLY A 1 2.18 15.33 10.97
CA GLY A 1 2.13 15.14 9.51
C GLY A 1 1.38 16.30 8.91
N THR A 2 1.70 16.62 7.66
CA THR A 2 1.00 17.63 6.86
C THR A 2 0.58 17.01 5.53
N ASP A 3 -0.24 17.70 4.74
CA ASP A 3 -0.54 17.27 3.38
C ASP A 3 0.47 17.87 2.38
N HIS A 4 0.37 17.48 1.11
CA HIS A 4 1.31 17.88 0.07
C HIS A 4 0.63 18.24 -1.24
N TRP A 5 1.24 19.17 -1.96
CA TRP A 5 0.94 19.42 -3.36
C TRP A 5 1.40 18.26 -4.22
N VAL A 6 0.56 17.86 -5.15
CA VAL A 6 0.95 17.03 -6.27
C VAL A 6 1.54 17.95 -7.34
N ILE A 7 2.76 17.65 -7.81
CA ILE A 7 3.42 18.40 -8.88
C ILE A 7 3.67 17.49 -10.10
N ASN A 8 3.64 18.09 -11.28
CA ASN A 8 3.95 17.40 -12.54
C ASN A 8 5.47 17.37 -12.80
N SER A 9 5.87 16.82 -13.96
CA SER A 9 7.27 16.74 -14.38
C SER A 9 7.97 18.10 -14.53
N ASN A 10 7.20 19.17 -14.69
CA ASN A 10 7.68 20.54 -14.89
C ASN A 10 7.67 21.36 -13.58
N ASN A 11 7.56 20.71 -12.42
CA ASN A 11 7.42 21.37 -11.10
C ASN A 11 6.19 22.28 -10.97
N THR A 12 5.17 22.09 -11.80
CA THR A 12 3.93 22.83 -11.67
C THR A 12 2.98 22.07 -10.75
N ARG A 13 2.39 22.76 -9.77
CA ARG A 13 1.34 22.22 -8.91
C ARG A 13 0.11 21.87 -9.74
N ASP A 14 -0.44 20.69 -9.47
CA ASP A 14 -1.68 20.21 -10.05
C ASP A 14 -2.74 20.19 -8.94
N GLU A 15 -3.61 21.21 -8.94
CA GLU A 15 -4.64 21.38 -7.91
C GLU A 15 -5.67 20.25 -7.93
N ALA A 16 -6.05 19.79 -9.12
CA ALA A 16 -7.04 18.72 -9.29
C ALA A 16 -6.48 17.40 -8.75
N ALA A 17 -5.26 17.03 -9.14
CA ALA A 17 -4.59 15.85 -8.63
C ALA A 17 -4.32 15.94 -7.12
N THR A 18 -3.99 17.13 -6.61
CA THR A 18 -3.82 17.37 -5.17
C THR A 18 -5.11 17.07 -4.42
N LYS A 19 -6.23 17.68 -4.82
CA LYS A 19 -7.53 17.47 -4.17
C LYS A 19 -7.96 16.00 -4.20
N LEU A 20 -7.80 15.34 -5.35
CA LEU A 20 -8.12 13.91 -5.50
C LEU A 20 -7.25 13.04 -4.58
N ASN A 21 -5.95 13.35 -4.48
CA ASN A 21 -5.03 12.63 -3.60
C ASN A 21 -5.37 12.84 -2.12
N SER A 22 -5.62 14.08 -1.70
CA SER A 22 -6.03 14.40 -0.33
C SER A 22 -7.32 13.67 0.06
N GLN A 23 -8.31 13.61 -0.84
CA GLN A 23 -9.56 12.89 -0.63
C GLN A 23 -9.35 11.37 -0.56
N LYS A 24 -8.56 10.81 -1.49
CA LYS A 24 -8.26 9.37 -1.55
C LYS A 24 -7.67 8.85 -0.24
N TRP A 25 -6.82 9.64 0.40
CA TRP A 25 -6.15 9.29 1.66
C TRP A 25 -6.86 9.89 2.89
N GLU A 26 -8.10 10.32 2.74
CA GLU A 26 -8.97 10.90 3.80
C GLU A 26 -8.37 12.08 4.58
N ARG A 27 -7.33 12.73 4.03
CA ARG A 27 -6.70 13.89 4.67
C ARG A 27 -7.64 15.08 4.80
N THR A 28 -8.62 15.19 3.90
CA THR A 28 -9.66 16.22 3.96
C THR A 28 -10.57 16.10 5.18
N ASN A 29 -10.63 14.93 5.82
CA ASN A 29 -11.46 14.68 7.00
C ASN A 29 -10.67 14.78 8.31
N LEU A 30 -9.35 14.93 8.24
CA LEU A 30 -8.51 15.07 9.43
C LEU A 30 -8.57 16.50 9.97
N ILE A 31 -8.93 16.61 11.25
CA ILE A 31 -8.99 17.88 11.95
C ILE A 31 -7.56 18.28 12.37
N LYS A 32 -7.24 19.57 12.22
CA LYS A 32 -6.00 20.15 12.75
C LYS A 32 -5.92 19.89 14.26
N GLY A 33 -4.82 19.31 14.73
CA GLY A 33 -4.68 18.99 16.14
C GLY A 33 -4.02 17.66 16.42
N ILE A 34 -4.13 17.22 17.66
CA ILE A 34 -3.71 15.88 18.08
C ILE A 34 -4.68 14.85 17.48
N VAL A 35 -4.12 13.80 16.89
CA VAL A 35 -4.89 12.68 16.32
C VAL A 35 -5.07 11.61 17.39
N GLU A 36 -6.27 11.53 17.95
CA GLU A 36 -6.58 10.61 19.05
C GLU A 36 -6.66 9.14 18.61
N ASN A 37 -7.18 8.86 17.40
CA ASN A 37 -7.29 7.52 16.83
C ASN A 37 -6.12 7.20 15.86
N LEU A 38 -4.89 7.51 16.27
CA LEU A 38 -3.73 7.47 15.37
C LEU A 38 -3.56 6.13 14.64
N LEU A 39 -3.74 5.00 15.33
CA LEU A 39 -3.55 3.67 14.73
C LEU A 39 -4.52 3.43 13.58
N GLU A 40 -5.78 3.88 13.70
CA GLU A 40 -6.75 3.81 12.62
C GLU A 40 -6.28 4.68 11.46
N VAL A 41 -5.97 5.95 11.73
CA VAL A 41 -5.54 6.92 10.71
C VAL A 41 -4.34 6.44 9.89
N VAL A 42 -3.35 5.81 10.55
CA VAL A 42 -2.13 5.36 9.86
C VAL A 42 -2.27 3.96 9.25
N PHE A 43 -3.10 3.10 9.82
CA PHE A 43 -3.29 1.75 9.28
C PHE A 43 -4.39 1.74 8.22
N ILE A 44 -5.61 2.18 8.55
CA ILE A 44 -6.77 2.15 7.66
C ILE A 44 -6.66 3.25 6.60
N GLN A 45 -6.67 4.51 7.00
CA GLN A 45 -6.69 5.61 6.02
C GLN A 45 -5.34 5.84 5.35
N GLN A 46 -4.24 5.46 6.01
CA GLN A 46 -2.87 5.71 5.55
C GLN A 46 -2.64 7.20 5.22
N SER A 47 -3.25 8.08 6.02
CA SER A 47 -3.31 9.51 5.71
C SER A 47 -1.98 10.22 5.90
N PHE A 48 -1.05 9.69 6.69
CA PHE A 48 0.23 10.35 6.95
C PHE A 48 1.22 10.02 5.85
N GLN A 49 1.80 11.07 5.25
CA GLN A 49 2.87 10.92 4.25
C GLN A 49 4.22 11.22 4.91
N ILE A 50 5.18 10.32 4.72
CA ILE A 50 6.46 10.35 5.44
C ILE A 50 7.30 11.60 5.10
N GLY A 51 7.31 12.02 3.83
CA GLY A 51 8.04 13.19 3.37
C GLY A 51 7.53 14.52 3.93
N ALA A 52 6.28 14.56 4.39
CA ALA A 52 5.60 15.71 4.96
C ALA A 52 5.38 15.55 6.47
N THR A 53 6.19 14.71 7.12
CA THR A 53 6.13 14.46 8.56
C THR A 53 7.48 14.70 9.25
N LEU A 54 7.46 15.50 10.31
CA LEU A 54 8.58 15.67 11.21
C LEU A 54 8.42 14.78 12.44
N PHE A 55 9.52 14.21 12.90
CA PHE A 55 9.55 13.31 14.05
C PHE A 55 10.46 13.86 15.14
N ARG A 56 10.05 13.67 16.39
CA ARG A 56 11.01 13.74 17.50
C ARG A 56 11.97 12.56 17.37
N MET A 57 13.27 12.82 17.44
CA MET A 57 14.30 11.77 17.34
C MET A 57 14.04 10.61 18.32
N GLN A 58 13.62 10.91 19.56
CA GLN A 58 13.34 9.89 20.55
C GLN A 58 12.21 8.94 20.11
N ALA A 59 11.15 9.47 19.47
CA ALA A 59 10.04 8.64 19.00
C ALA A 59 10.50 7.62 17.95
N LEU A 60 11.46 7.99 17.09
CA LEU A 60 12.05 7.06 16.12
C LEU A 60 12.95 6.02 16.80
N LYS A 61 13.77 6.43 17.78
CA LYS A 61 14.61 5.51 18.55
C LYS A 61 13.80 4.47 19.31
N ASP A 62 12.68 4.89 19.91
CA ASP A 62 11.79 4.01 20.69
C ASP A 62 11.18 2.86 19.87
N VAL A 63 11.19 2.98 18.54
CA VAL A 63 10.70 1.94 17.61
C VAL A 63 11.79 1.45 16.67
N GLU A 64 13.06 1.76 16.94
CA GLU A 64 14.22 1.33 16.14
C GLU A 64 14.18 1.79 14.67
N PHE A 65 13.68 3.00 14.42
CA PHE A 65 13.60 3.62 13.08
C PHE A 65 12.81 2.77 12.05
N MET A 66 13.14 2.89 10.76
CA MET A 66 12.56 2.07 9.69
C MET A 66 13.27 0.72 9.63
N ARG A 67 12.50 -0.34 9.39
CA ARG A 67 13.05 -1.69 9.26
C ARG A 67 13.75 -1.85 7.90
N PRO A 68 15.00 -2.32 7.86
CA PRO A 68 15.74 -2.43 6.60
C PRO A 68 15.23 -3.54 5.67
N ASN A 69 14.42 -4.48 6.19
CA ASN A 69 13.87 -5.62 5.44
C ASN A 69 12.47 -5.36 4.85
N ILE A 70 11.95 -4.13 4.96
CA ILE A 70 10.70 -3.68 4.31
C ILE A 70 11.06 -2.42 3.55
N GLN A 71 11.03 -2.45 2.22
CA GLN A 71 11.49 -1.33 1.40
C GLN A 71 10.35 -0.58 0.68
N ASN A 72 9.18 -1.20 0.58
CA ASN A 72 8.05 -0.65 -0.16
C ASN A 72 6.83 -0.32 0.73
N CYS A 73 6.95 -0.56 2.03
CA CYS A 73 5.92 -0.35 3.05
C CYS A 73 6.53 0.18 4.36
N GLU A 74 7.77 0.67 4.32
CA GLU A 74 8.58 1.16 5.44
C GLU A 74 7.94 2.35 6.15
N ASP A 75 7.27 3.21 5.38
CA ASP A 75 6.57 4.38 5.86
C ASP A 75 5.36 3.99 6.72
N ASN A 76 4.47 3.16 6.17
CA ASN A 76 3.28 2.66 6.84
C ASN A 76 3.65 1.76 8.03
N ASP A 77 4.67 0.92 7.89
CA ASP A 77 5.21 0.11 8.99
C ASP A 77 5.69 0.99 10.15
N LEU A 78 6.48 2.02 9.87
CA LEU A 78 6.95 2.96 10.88
C LEU A 78 5.77 3.65 11.59
N PHE A 79 4.80 4.15 10.84
CA PHE A 79 3.66 4.83 11.44
C PHE A 79 2.83 3.92 12.34
N VAL A 80 2.58 2.68 11.91
CA VAL A 80 1.84 1.70 12.73
C VAL A 80 2.61 1.37 14.01
N ARG A 81 3.93 1.13 13.94
CA ARG A 81 4.74 0.89 15.13
C ARG A 81 4.75 2.06 16.09
N LEU A 82 4.83 3.29 15.59
CA LEU A 82 4.72 4.50 16.42
C LEU A 82 3.34 4.57 17.11
N ALA A 83 2.26 4.27 16.40
CA ALA A 83 0.92 4.27 16.97
C ALA A 83 0.73 3.17 18.04
N ILE A 84 1.20 1.94 17.79
CA ILE A 84 1.18 0.83 18.75
C ILE A 84 2.02 1.17 19.99
N ALA A 85 3.15 1.86 19.83
CA ALA A 85 4.00 2.33 20.93
C ALA A 85 3.41 3.53 21.70
N GLY A 86 2.14 3.88 21.47
CA GLY A 86 1.43 4.95 22.18
C GLY A 86 1.93 6.36 21.85
N LYS A 87 2.65 6.54 20.73
CA LYS A 87 3.08 7.88 20.31
C LYS A 87 1.88 8.68 19.82
N LYS A 88 1.88 9.99 20.10
CA LYS A 88 0.88 10.92 19.60
C LYS A 88 1.38 11.61 18.34
N ALA A 89 0.46 11.86 17.41
CA ALA A 89 0.73 12.66 16.23
C ALA A 89 -0.11 13.93 16.23
N TYR A 90 0.45 14.98 15.64
CA TYR A 90 -0.27 16.22 15.35
C TYR A 90 -0.43 16.35 13.83
N TYR A 91 -1.64 16.65 13.37
CA TYR A 91 -1.96 16.89 11.97
C TYR A 91 -2.15 18.39 11.68
N LEU A 92 -1.59 18.81 10.55
CA LEU A 92 -1.69 20.16 9.99
C LEU A 92 -2.29 20.04 8.58
N PRO A 93 -3.45 20.64 8.29
CA PRO A 93 -4.10 20.54 6.98
C PRO A 93 -3.38 21.34 5.88
N GLU A 94 -2.42 22.19 6.24
CA GLU A 94 -1.65 22.98 5.29
C GLU A 94 -0.80 22.09 4.36
N LEU A 95 -0.72 22.47 3.08
CA LEU A 95 0.06 21.78 2.04
C LEU A 95 1.51 22.27 2.09
N LEU A 96 2.37 21.60 2.87
CA LEU A 96 3.72 22.08 3.21
C LEU A 96 4.86 21.35 2.48
N MET A 97 4.53 20.43 1.57
CA MET A 97 5.48 19.68 0.76
C MET A 97 4.99 19.59 -0.70
N GLU A 98 5.90 19.44 -1.65
CA GLU A 98 5.59 19.14 -3.06
C GLU A 98 6.09 17.74 -3.39
N TYR A 99 5.20 16.89 -3.93
CA TYR A 99 5.50 15.51 -4.31
C TYR A 99 5.21 15.27 -5.78
N ARG A 100 6.20 14.72 -6.50
CA ARG A 100 6.08 14.39 -7.92
C ARG A 100 5.79 12.90 -8.11
N PHE A 101 4.70 12.59 -8.81
CA PHE A 101 4.46 11.22 -9.28
C PHE A 101 5.26 10.93 -10.55
N HIS A 102 5.93 9.79 -10.58
CA HIS A 102 6.70 9.35 -11.75
C HIS A 102 6.07 8.10 -12.37
N ALA A 103 5.91 8.07 -13.69
CA ALA A 103 5.35 6.91 -14.41
C ALA A 103 6.12 5.59 -14.13
N GLN A 104 7.42 5.68 -13.84
CA GLN A 104 8.26 4.54 -13.47
C GLN A 104 7.87 3.88 -12.12
N GLN A 105 7.02 4.52 -11.31
CA GLN A 105 6.51 3.94 -10.07
C GLN A 105 5.48 2.82 -10.31
N GLN A 106 4.96 2.63 -11.54
CA GLN A 106 3.83 1.73 -11.82
C GLN A 106 4.17 0.43 -12.58
N GLY A 107 5.46 0.13 -12.80
CA GLY A 107 5.87 -1.07 -13.56
C GLY A 107 5.64 -2.41 -12.84
N ILE A 108 5.40 -3.49 -13.61
CA ILE A 108 5.27 -4.87 -13.10
C ILE A 108 6.49 -5.30 -12.30
N SER A 109 7.69 -4.85 -12.70
CA SER A 109 8.95 -5.12 -12.00
C SER A 109 8.97 -4.60 -10.57
N ARG A 110 8.17 -3.57 -10.26
CA ARG A 110 7.97 -3.08 -8.88
C ARG A 110 6.83 -3.79 -8.14
N ALA A 111 5.86 -4.35 -8.87
CA ALA A 111 4.68 -4.95 -8.26
C ALA A 111 5.02 -6.17 -7.38
N ILE A 112 5.91 -7.07 -7.83
CA ILE A 112 6.27 -8.26 -7.04
C ILE A 112 7.01 -7.89 -5.75
N PRO A 113 8.10 -7.09 -5.78
CA PRO A 113 8.75 -6.62 -4.55
C PRO A 113 7.78 -5.90 -3.60
N TYR A 114 6.97 -4.97 -4.12
CA TYR A 114 5.96 -4.27 -3.33
C TYR A 114 4.96 -5.22 -2.66
N LEU A 115 4.41 -6.18 -3.40
CA LEU A 115 3.41 -7.11 -2.87
C LEU A 115 4.01 -8.09 -1.86
N LYS A 116 5.28 -8.48 -2.02
CA LYS A 116 6.00 -9.29 -1.01
C LYS A 116 6.20 -8.50 0.28
N ASP A 117 6.66 -7.25 0.19
CA ASP A 117 6.84 -6.39 1.36
C ASP A 117 5.50 -6.10 2.04
N LYS A 118 4.45 -5.84 1.27
CA LYS A 118 3.09 -5.63 1.80
C LYS A 118 2.56 -6.88 2.50
N LEU A 119 2.83 -8.07 1.96
CA LEU A 119 2.47 -9.33 2.59
C LEU A 119 3.16 -9.48 3.95
N HIS A 120 4.48 -9.30 3.98
CA HIS A 120 5.27 -9.37 5.20
C HIS A 120 4.82 -8.33 6.24
N TYR A 121 4.60 -7.08 5.81
CA TYR A 121 4.04 -6.01 6.64
C TYR A 121 2.72 -6.43 7.29
N LEU A 122 1.74 -6.90 6.51
CA LEU A 122 0.42 -7.29 7.02
C LEU A 122 0.46 -8.53 7.93
N GLU A 123 1.37 -9.47 7.68
CA GLU A 123 1.57 -10.66 8.51
C GLU A 123 2.30 -10.36 9.83
N SER A 124 3.04 -9.25 9.91
CA SER A 124 3.75 -8.84 11.12
C SER A 124 2.85 -8.24 12.21
N TYR A 125 1.56 -8.05 11.93
CA TYR A 125 0.60 -7.46 12.87
C TYR A 125 -0.57 -8.41 13.15
N THR A 126 -1.08 -8.32 14.37
CA THR A 126 -2.42 -8.76 14.78
C THR A 126 -3.00 -7.63 15.63
N PHE A 127 -4.27 -7.30 15.43
CA PHE A 127 -4.93 -6.22 16.16
C PHE A 127 -6.05 -6.79 17.03
N ASP A 128 -6.17 -6.28 18.27
CA ASP A 128 -7.29 -6.62 19.16
C ASP A 128 -8.61 -5.96 18.70
N SER A 129 -8.52 -4.89 17.92
CA SER A 129 -9.69 -4.24 17.32
C SER A 129 -10.21 -5.04 16.13
N ASP A 130 -11.46 -5.48 16.23
CA ASP A 130 -12.17 -6.19 15.14
C ASP A 130 -12.16 -5.40 13.83
N MET A 131 -12.29 -4.08 13.89
CA MET A 131 -12.25 -3.22 12.71
C MET A 131 -10.88 -3.27 12.03
N LEU A 132 -9.80 -3.05 12.79
CA LEU A 132 -8.43 -3.08 12.26
C LEU A 132 -8.08 -4.46 11.72
N GLU A 133 -8.46 -5.51 12.44
CA GLU A 133 -8.17 -6.88 12.06
C GLU A 133 -8.95 -7.31 10.81
N THR A 134 -10.20 -6.86 10.67
CA THR A 134 -10.99 -7.06 9.44
C THR A 134 -10.31 -6.40 8.24
N VAL A 135 -9.87 -5.15 8.39
CA VAL A 135 -9.13 -4.43 7.33
C VAL A 135 -7.81 -5.14 7.00
N ARG A 136 -7.04 -5.55 8.02
CA ARG A 136 -5.78 -6.27 7.84
C ARG A 136 -5.99 -7.58 7.07
N ARG A 137 -6.96 -8.41 7.47
CA ARG A 137 -7.27 -9.69 6.81
C ARG A 137 -7.77 -9.51 5.39
N SER A 138 -8.59 -8.49 5.14
CA SER A 138 -9.05 -8.15 3.79
C SER A 138 -7.87 -7.79 2.88
N ARG A 139 -7.01 -6.88 3.33
CA ARG A 139 -5.79 -6.47 2.60
C ARG A 139 -4.81 -7.62 2.42
N LEU A 140 -4.70 -8.51 3.41
CA LEU A 140 -3.83 -9.67 3.35
C LEU A 140 -4.30 -10.63 2.24
N THR A 141 -5.60 -10.91 2.22
CA THR A 141 -6.22 -11.78 1.21
C THR A 141 -6.10 -11.19 -0.20
N GLU A 142 -6.35 -9.89 -0.35
CA GLU A 142 -6.14 -9.18 -1.62
C GLU A 142 -4.66 -9.23 -2.06
N THR A 143 -3.72 -8.97 -1.14
CA THR A 143 -2.28 -8.97 -1.43
C THR A 143 -1.82 -10.37 -1.88
N LYS A 144 -2.29 -11.43 -1.23
CA LYS A 144 -2.02 -12.82 -1.64
C LYS A 144 -2.54 -13.09 -3.05
N LEU A 145 -3.78 -12.71 -3.34
CA LEU A 145 -4.37 -12.88 -4.67
C LEU A 145 -3.53 -12.15 -5.75
N LEU A 146 -3.23 -10.87 -5.53
CA LEU A 146 -2.47 -10.04 -6.48
C LEU A 146 -1.03 -10.54 -6.66
N LEU A 147 -0.35 -10.95 -5.58
CA LEU A 147 0.99 -11.50 -5.67
C LEU A 147 0.96 -12.81 -6.47
N GLY A 148 0.01 -13.70 -6.17
CA GLY A 148 -0.16 -14.95 -6.88
C GLY A 148 -0.37 -14.76 -8.39
N LEU A 149 -1.21 -13.81 -8.79
CA LEU A 149 -1.40 -13.40 -10.18
C LEU A 149 -0.06 -13.02 -10.86
N ARG A 150 0.75 -12.18 -10.20
CA ARG A 150 2.05 -11.74 -10.75
C ARG A 150 3.07 -12.87 -10.81
N LEU A 151 3.09 -13.77 -9.83
CA LEU A 151 3.97 -14.93 -9.84
C LEU A 151 3.63 -15.90 -10.99
N ILE A 152 2.34 -16.13 -11.26
CA ILE A 152 1.90 -16.94 -12.42
C ILE A 152 2.33 -16.30 -13.74
N GLU A 153 2.21 -14.97 -13.85
CA GLU A 153 2.60 -14.19 -15.02
C GLU A 153 4.09 -14.34 -15.37
N ILE A 154 4.96 -14.44 -14.37
CA ILE A 154 6.42 -14.59 -14.54
C ILE A 154 6.91 -16.05 -14.44
N GLY A 155 6.02 -17.03 -14.53
CA GLY A 155 6.39 -18.46 -14.54
C GLY A 155 6.54 -19.14 -13.17
N GLN A 156 6.49 -18.40 -12.05
CA GLN A 156 6.50 -18.93 -10.67
C GLN A 156 5.15 -19.57 -10.28
N THR A 157 4.79 -20.61 -11.01
CA THR A 157 3.41 -21.13 -11.11
C THR A 157 2.92 -21.79 -9.84
N SER A 158 3.75 -22.63 -9.19
CA SER A 158 3.34 -23.38 -8.00
C SER A 158 2.97 -22.44 -6.85
N THR A 159 3.92 -21.59 -6.44
CA THR A 159 3.72 -20.55 -5.42
C THR A 159 2.62 -19.58 -5.83
N GLY A 160 2.56 -19.21 -7.12
CA GLY A 160 1.51 -18.33 -7.63
C GLY A 160 0.10 -18.90 -7.44
N ARG A 161 -0.11 -20.20 -7.74
CA ARG A 161 -1.39 -20.88 -7.54
C ARG A 161 -1.77 -20.98 -6.07
N GLU A 162 -0.82 -21.31 -5.19
CA GLU A 162 -1.05 -21.37 -3.74
C GLU A 162 -1.54 -20.03 -3.18
N LEU A 163 -0.88 -18.94 -3.57
CA LEU A 163 -1.27 -17.58 -3.19
C LEU A 163 -2.62 -17.16 -3.78
N VAL A 164 -2.91 -17.52 -5.04
CA VAL A 164 -4.23 -17.28 -5.64
C VAL A 164 -5.33 -18.03 -4.89
N TRP A 165 -5.09 -19.28 -4.51
CA TRP A 165 -6.06 -20.09 -3.76
C TRP A 165 -6.33 -19.50 -2.39
N SER A 166 -5.28 -19.15 -1.64
CA SER A 166 -5.44 -18.50 -0.33
C SER A 166 -6.09 -17.12 -0.40
N GLY A 167 -5.90 -16.39 -1.51
CA GLY A 167 -6.51 -15.09 -1.79
C GLY A 167 -7.92 -15.13 -2.42
N LYS A 168 -8.47 -16.33 -2.71
CA LYS A 168 -9.68 -16.49 -3.52
C LYS A 168 -10.90 -15.75 -2.97
N ALA A 169 -11.05 -15.70 -1.65
CA ALA A 169 -12.19 -15.04 -0.99
C ALA A 169 -12.29 -13.54 -1.31
N CYS A 170 -11.17 -12.87 -1.65
CA CYS A 170 -11.18 -11.47 -2.06
C CYS A 170 -11.88 -11.27 -3.42
N SER A 171 -11.63 -12.15 -4.40
CA SER A 171 -12.27 -12.06 -5.71
C SER A 171 -12.23 -13.43 -6.42
N PRO A 172 -13.30 -14.23 -6.29
CA PRO A 172 -13.36 -15.56 -6.90
C PRO A 172 -13.18 -15.55 -8.41
N SER A 173 -13.71 -14.53 -9.10
CA SER A 173 -13.57 -14.39 -10.56
C SER A 173 -12.12 -14.16 -10.98
N LYS A 174 -11.42 -13.20 -10.35
CA LYS A 174 -9.99 -12.96 -10.61
C LYS A 174 -9.15 -14.21 -10.30
N ALA A 175 -9.46 -14.91 -9.21
CA ALA A 175 -8.75 -16.13 -8.84
C ALA A 175 -8.91 -17.22 -9.89
N TRP A 176 -10.14 -17.47 -10.37
CA TRP A 176 -10.37 -18.45 -11.44
C TRP A 176 -9.70 -18.06 -12.75
N VAL A 177 -9.76 -16.79 -13.15
CA VAL A 177 -9.01 -16.29 -14.33
C VAL A 177 -7.52 -16.60 -14.17
N ALA A 178 -6.92 -16.28 -13.02
CA ALA A 178 -5.51 -16.56 -12.76
C ALA A 178 -5.17 -18.05 -12.85
N LEU A 179 -6.02 -18.91 -12.27
CA LEU A 179 -5.84 -20.36 -12.29
C LEU A 179 -5.94 -20.92 -13.72
N VAL A 180 -6.89 -20.45 -14.52
CA VAL A 180 -7.03 -20.85 -15.93
C VAL A 180 -5.80 -20.40 -16.74
N LEU A 181 -5.38 -19.14 -16.60
CA LEU A 181 -4.19 -18.63 -17.29
C LEU A 181 -2.91 -19.38 -16.89
N SER A 182 -2.85 -19.90 -15.66
CA SER A 182 -1.72 -20.69 -15.20
C SER A 182 -1.55 -22.04 -15.92
N LEU A 183 -2.55 -22.48 -16.71
CA LEU A 183 -2.46 -23.67 -17.54
C LEU A 183 -1.83 -23.40 -18.91
N LEU A 184 -1.79 -22.14 -19.35
CA LEU A 184 -1.13 -21.76 -20.60
C LEU A 184 0.38 -22.00 -20.50
N PRO A 185 1.08 -22.26 -21.61
CA PRO A 185 2.54 -22.24 -21.65
C PRO A 185 3.09 -20.88 -21.20
N GLU A 186 4.23 -20.87 -20.50
CA GLU A 186 4.80 -19.66 -19.89
C GLU A 186 4.96 -18.50 -20.88
N GLY A 187 5.45 -18.78 -22.10
CA GLY A 187 5.65 -17.76 -23.13
C GLY A 187 4.37 -17.04 -23.60
N TRP A 188 3.19 -17.59 -23.33
CA TRP A 188 1.90 -17.02 -23.73
C TRP A 188 1.21 -16.29 -22.58
N ARG A 189 1.63 -16.54 -21.33
CA ARG A 189 0.98 -15.97 -20.14
C ARG A 189 1.14 -14.47 -20.07
N SER A 190 2.36 -13.95 -20.25
CA SER A 190 2.63 -12.51 -20.20
C SER A 190 1.78 -11.74 -21.22
N GLN A 191 1.60 -12.29 -22.42
CA GLN A 191 0.74 -11.73 -23.46
C GLN A 191 -0.75 -11.78 -23.05
N ALA A 192 -1.23 -12.92 -22.55
CA ALA A 192 -2.61 -13.05 -22.09
C ALA A 192 -2.94 -12.08 -20.92
N PHE A 193 -2.02 -11.94 -19.95
CA PHE A 193 -2.14 -10.97 -18.87
C PHE A 193 -2.08 -9.51 -19.35
N SER A 194 -1.31 -9.23 -20.40
CA SER A 194 -1.28 -7.91 -21.04
C SER A 194 -2.63 -7.56 -21.69
N LEU A 195 -3.20 -8.49 -22.47
CA LEU A 195 -4.49 -8.30 -23.13
C LEU A 195 -5.61 -8.06 -22.11
N LEU A 196 -5.64 -8.84 -21.02
CA LEU A 196 -6.64 -8.66 -19.95
C LEU A 196 -6.54 -7.32 -19.23
N ARG A 197 -5.34 -6.71 -19.17
CA ARG A 197 -5.19 -5.37 -18.60
C ARG A 197 -5.77 -4.31 -19.53
N GLN A 198 -5.52 -4.42 -20.84
CA GLN A 198 -6.04 -3.49 -21.85
C GLN A 198 -7.57 -3.51 -21.96
N LEU A 199 -8.21 -4.65 -21.71
CA LEU A 199 -9.68 -4.77 -21.72
C LEU A 199 -10.37 -4.15 -20.49
N LYS A 200 -9.59 -3.70 -19.50
CA LYS A 200 -10.11 -3.20 -18.22
C LYS A 200 -9.89 -1.70 -18.00
N GLU A 201 -9.16 -1.06 -18.92
CA GLU A 201 -9.07 0.39 -19.08
C GLU A 201 -10.20 0.88 -20.00
#